data_AF-A0A377TUJ0-F1
#
_entry.id   AF-A0A377TUJ0-F1
#
_cell.length_a   1.000
_cell.length_b   1.000
_cell.length_c   1.000
_cell.angle_alpha   90.00
_cell.angle_beta   90.00
_cell.angle_gamma   90.00
#
_symmetry.space_group_name_H-M   'P 1'
#
loop_
_entity.id
_entity.type
_entity.pdbx_description
1 polymer ?
#
loop_
_entity_poly.entity_id
_entity_poly.type
_entity_poly.pdbx_seq_one_letter_code
_entity_poly.pdbx_strand_id
1 'polypeptide(L)'
;MKEAHISVPENWIVQGDFEPESGYRAMQQILNQQHRPTAVFCGGDIMAMGAICAADEMGLRVPQDISLIGYDNVRNAAISARR
;
A
#
# COMPACT_ATOMS: atom_id res chain seq x y z
N MET A 1 8.66 -4.06 -13.55
CA MET A 1 7.44 -3.97 -14.38
C MET A 1 7.73 -4.09 -15.87
N LYS A 2 8.59 -3.24 -16.46
CA LYS A 2 8.92 -3.28 -17.90
C LYS A 2 9.43 -4.63 -18.41
N GLU A 3 10.42 -5.22 -17.76
CA GLU A 3 10.99 -6.53 -18.13
C GLU A 3 9.98 -7.68 -17.99
N ALA A 4 9.07 -7.58 -17.01
CA ALA A 4 8.01 -8.55 -16.77
C ALA A 4 6.76 -8.31 -17.63
N HIS A 5 6.77 -7.28 -18.49
CA HIS A 5 5.65 -6.90 -19.35
C HIS A 5 4.34 -6.63 -18.57
N ILE A 6 4.45 -6.08 -17.37
CA ILE A 6 3.30 -5.68 -16.54
C ILE A 6 2.99 -4.21 -16.79
N SER A 7 1.76 -3.93 -17.21
CA SER A 7 1.25 -2.55 -17.31
C SER A 7 0.88 -2.02 -15.93
N VAL A 8 1.25 -0.77 -15.65
CA VAL A 8 0.85 -0.05 -14.43
C VAL A 8 0.04 1.15 -14.87
N PRO A 9 -1.29 1.11 -14.72
CA PRO A 9 -2.15 2.25 -14.97
C PRO A 9 -1.72 3.47 -14.14
N GLU A 10 -1.68 4.65 -14.76
CA GLU A 10 -1.33 5.92 -14.10
C GLU A 10 -2.19 6.19 -12.85
N ASN A 11 -3.47 5.82 -12.90
CA ASN A 11 -4.40 5.96 -11.78
C ASN A 11 -4.13 5.01 -10.60
N TRP A 12 -3.23 4.02 -10.75
CA TRP A 12 -2.75 3.21 -9.62
C TRP A 12 -1.54 3.85 -8.92
N ILE A 13 -0.97 4.92 -9.48
CA ILE A 13 0.18 5.62 -8.93
C ILE A 13 -0.32 6.85 -8.18
N VAL A 14 -0.21 6.82 -6.86
CA VAL A 14 -0.57 7.94 -5.98
C VAL A 14 0.65 8.38 -5.20
N GLN A 15 0.92 9.70 -5.21
CA GLN A 15 2.04 10.29 -4.49
C GLN A 15 1.72 10.45 -3.01
N GLY A 16 2.70 10.12 -2.18
CA GLY A 16 2.71 10.42 -0.75
C GLY A 16 3.82 11.40 -0.38
N ASP A 17 3.92 11.72 0.90
CA ASP A 17 4.85 12.72 1.46
C ASP A 17 5.73 12.17 2.58
N PHE A 18 5.85 10.83 2.66
CA PHE A 18 6.55 10.08 3.71
C PHE A 18 5.87 10.07 5.10
N GLU A 19 4.73 10.72 5.25
CA GLU A 19 3.94 10.66 6.49
C GLU A 19 2.89 9.53 6.47
N PRO A 20 2.45 9.01 7.63
CA PRO A 20 1.45 7.94 7.68
C PRO A 20 0.13 8.34 7.01
N GLU A 21 -0.29 9.60 7.17
CA GLU A 21 -1.57 10.09 6.67
C GLU A 21 -1.64 10.07 5.13
N SER A 22 -0.53 10.39 4.44
CA SER A 22 -0.50 10.31 2.98
C SER A 22 -0.56 8.87 2.49
N GLY A 23 0.11 7.94 3.18
CA GLY A 23 0.01 6.50 2.89
C GLY A 23 -1.41 5.95 3.07
N TYR A 24 -2.11 6.39 4.12
CA TYR A 24 -3.51 6.06 4.37
C TYR A 24 -4.43 6.55 3.23
N ARG A 25 -4.36 7.85 2.90
CA ARG A 25 -5.19 8.46 1.84
C ARG A 25 -4.89 7.86 0.46
N ALA A 26 -3.62 7.59 0.17
CA ALA A 26 -3.20 6.97 -1.09
C ALA A 26 -3.77 5.55 -1.22
N MET A 27 -3.72 4.74 -0.17
CA MET A 27 -4.29 3.40 -0.18
C MET A 27 -5.82 3.42 -0.35
N GLN A 28 -6.53 4.34 0.31
CA GLN A 28 -7.97 4.52 0.09
C GLN A 28 -8.29 4.86 -1.38
N GLN A 29 -7.52 5.75 -2.01
CA GLN A 29 -7.71 6.10 -3.41
C GLN A 29 -7.48 4.91 -4.35
N ILE A 30 -6.51 4.04 -4.05
CA ILE A 30 -6.23 2.83 -4.83
C ILE A 30 -7.33 1.78 -4.63
N LEU A 31 -7.76 1.53 -3.39
CA LEU A 31 -8.71 0.47 -3.05
C LEU A 31 -10.16 0.78 -3.43
N ASN A 32 -10.53 2.06 -3.55
CA ASN A 32 -11.86 2.47 -4.00
C ASN A 32 -12.09 2.36 -5.52
N GLN A 33 -11.08 1.95 -6.29
CA GLN A 33 -11.21 1.81 -7.74
C GLN A 33 -11.94 0.51 -8.08
N GLN A 34 -12.82 0.57 -9.10
CA GLN A 34 -13.54 -0.61 -9.58
C GLN A 34 -12.58 -1.74 -10.02
N HIS A 35 -11.47 -1.37 -10.67
CA HIS A 35 -10.39 -2.27 -11.05
C HIS A 35 -9.14 -1.90 -10.27
N ARG A 36 -9.03 -2.44 -9.05
CA ARG A 36 -7.89 -2.23 -8.14
C ARG A 36 -6.79 -3.29 -8.33
N PRO A 37 -5.52 -2.98 -7.99
CA PRO A 37 -4.46 -3.97 -7.98
C PRO A 37 -4.65 -5.00 -6.86
N THR A 38 -3.92 -6.12 -6.96
CA THR A 38 -3.81 -7.15 -5.91
C THR A 38 -2.58 -6.96 -5.02
N ALA A 39 -1.64 -6.10 -5.42
CA ALA A 39 -0.44 -5.77 -4.66
C ALA A 39 -0.11 -4.27 -4.77
N VAL A 40 0.39 -3.69 -3.69
CA VAL A 40 0.84 -2.30 -3.62
C VAL A 40 2.31 -2.25 -3.19
N PHE A 41 3.10 -1.45 -3.89
CA PHE A 41 4.43 -1.04 -3.45
C PHE A 41 4.33 0.35 -2.80
N CYS A 42 4.80 0.45 -1.57
CA CYS A 42 4.82 1.70 -0.81
C CYS A 42 6.27 2.17 -0.65
N GLY A 43 6.55 3.41 -1.03
CA GLY A 43 7.90 3.97 -1.08
C GLY A 43 8.57 4.24 0.28
N GLY A 44 7.95 3.84 1.39
CA GLY A 44 8.50 3.98 2.75
C GLY A 44 7.63 3.27 3.79
N ASP A 45 8.25 2.75 4.83
CA ASP A 45 7.57 1.96 5.88
C ASP A 45 6.57 2.79 6.69
N ILE A 46 6.84 4.08 6.88
CA ILE A 46 5.96 5.00 7.60
C ILE A 46 4.62 5.17 6.87
N MET A 47 4.68 5.40 5.55
CA MET A 47 3.49 5.41 4.70
C MET A 47 2.83 4.03 4.64
N ALA A 48 3.62 2.94 4.60
CA ALA A 48 3.08 1.58 4.56
C ALA A 48 2.23 1.25 5.79
N MET A 49 2.59 1.75 6.97
CA MET A 49 1.76 1.62 8.17
C MET A 49 0.40 2.31 8.01
N GLY A 50 0.37 3.52 7.44
CA GLY A 50 -0.88 4.21 7.11
C GLY A 50 -1.72 3.45 6.09
N ALA A 51 -1.06 2.86 5.08
CA ALA A 51 -1.71 2.05 4.06
C ALA A 51 -2.33 0.75 4.65
N ILE A 52 -1.66 0.07 5.58
CA ILE A 52 -2.24 -1.08 6.29
C ILE A 52 -3.48 -0.68 7.08
N CYS A 53 -3.42 0.47 7.76
CA CYS A 53 -4.57 0.99 8.51
C CYS A 53 -5.79 1.23 7.59
N ALA A 54 -5.59 1.87 6.44
CA ALA A 54 -6.64 2.08 5.46
C ALA A 54 -7.25 0.76 4.94
N ALA A 55 -6.42 -0.26 4.68
CA ALA A 55 -6.91 -1.56 4.25
C ALA A 55 -7.76 -2.25 5.34
N ASP A 56 -7.31 -2.22 6.60
CA ASP A 56 -8.04 -2.80 7.75
C ASP A 56 -9.41 -2.12 7.95
N GLU A 57 -9.47 -0.79 7.87
CA GLU A 57 -10.72 -0.02 7.99
C GLU A 57 -11.71 -0.30 6.85
N MET A 58 -11.21 -0.65 5.67
CA MET A 58 -12.04 -1.10 4.54
C MET A 58 -12.41 -2.59 4.62
N GLY A 59 -12.02 -3.28 5.69
CA GLY A 59 -12.31 -4.70 5.92
C GLY A 59 -11.47 -5.64 5.06
N LEU A 60 -10.36 -5.17 4.49
CA LEU A 60 -9.46 -5.96 3.64
C LEU A 60 -8.27 -6.46 4.47
N ARG A 61 -7.96 -7.74 4.34
CA ARG A 61 -6.84 -8.37 5.04
C ARG A 61 -5.58 -8.30 4.20
N VAL A 62 -4.46 -7.99 4.85
CA VAL A 62 -3.13 -8.08 4.27
C VAL A 62 -2.48 -9.38 4.76
N PRO A 63 -2.00 -10.29 3.89
CA PRO A 63 -1.90 -10.17 2.43
C PRO A 63 -3.09 -10.75 1.63
N GLN A 64 -4.11 -11.33 2.28
CA GLN A 64 -5.10 -12.20 1.62
C GLN A 64 -5.95 -11.48 0.57
N ASP A 65 -6.34 -10.23 0.83
CA ASP A 65 -7.21 -9.45 -0.04
C ASP A 65 -6.43 -8.33 -0.78
N ILE A 66 -5.28 -7.92 -0.23
CA ILE A 66 -4.29 -7.05 -0.86
C ILE A 66 -2.89 -7.31 -0.27
N SER A 67 -1.89 -7.54 -1.13
CA SER A 67 -0.49 -7.63 -0.69
C SER A 67 0.16 -6.25 -0.61
N LEU A 68 1.05 -6.03 0.36
CA LEU A 68 1.75 -4.77 0.55
C LEU A 68 3.24 -5.01 0.77
N ILE A 69 4.08 -4.26 0.09
CA ILE A 69 5.53 -4.20 0.33
C ILE A 69 5.93 -2.74 0.64
N GLY A 70 6.66 -2.55 1.74
CA GLY A 70 7.24 -1.27 2.17
C GLY A 70 8.69 -1.10 1.72
N TYR A 71 9.33 -0.03 2.20
CA TYR A 71 10.71 0.33 1.92
C TYR A 71 11.32 1.02 3.16
N ASP A 72 12.65 0.95 3.34
CA ASP A 72 13.47 1.49 4.46
C ASP A 72 13.82 0.53 5.62
N ASN A 73 12.99 -0.48 5.92
CA ASN A 73 13.20 -1.42 7.03
C ASN A 73 13.43 -0.72 8.39
N VAL A 74 12.54 0.21 8.73
CA VAL A 74 12.56 0.87 10.04
C VAL A 74 12.29 -0.16 11.15
N ARG A 75 12.84 0.06 12.36
CA ARG A 75 12.77 -0.94 13.45
C ARG A 75 11.36 -1.43 13.77
N ASN A 76 10.37 -0.56 13.59
CA ASN A 76 8.97 -0.87 13.92
C ASN A 76 8.22 -1.59 12.79
N ALA A 77 8.80 -1.70 11.58
CA ALA A 77 8.14 -2.32 10.42
C ALA A 77 7.79 -3.79 10.63
N ALA A 78 8.59 -4.54 11.40
CA ALA A 78 8.34 -5.97 11.63
C ALA A 78 7.13 -6.27 12.53
N ILE A 79 6.51 -5.25 13.14
CA ILE A 79 5.41 -5.40 14.09
C ILE A 79 4.06 -5.05 13.43
N SER A 80 4.05 -4.22 12.38
CA SER A 80 2.82 -3.72 11.75
C SER A 80 2.03 -4.77 10.96
N ALA A 81 2.65 -5.89 10.58
CA ALA A 81 2.02 -6.95 9.78
C ALA A 81 1.52 -8.17 10.60
N ARG A 82 1.63 -8.15 11.94
CA ARG A 82 1.22 -9.27 12.79
C ARG A 82 -0.27 -9.18 13.14
N ARG A 83 -1.13 -9.66 12.25
CA ARG A 83 -2.50 -10.10 12.60
C ARG A 83 -2.75 -11.48 12.00
#